data_AF-A0A316Q8U2-F1
#
_entry.id   AF-A0A316Q8U2-F1
#
_cell.length_a   1.000
_cell.length_b   1.000
_cell.length_c   1.000
_cell.angle_alpha   90.00
_cell.angle_beta   90.00
_cell.angle_gamma   90.00
#
_symmetry.space_group_name_H-M   'P 1'
#
loop_
_entity.id
_entity.type
_entity.pdbx_description
1 polymer ?
#
loop_
_entity_poly.entity_id
_entity_poly.type
_entity_poly.pdbx_seq_one_letter_code
_entity_poly.pdbx_strand_id
1 'polypeptide(L)' 'MKYNNLHELLMHSSSSRRYFLNLPVTMQLTLHKHNNFIHSAHELHMRIDAINAQHRALALSGNMENNL' A
#
# COMPACT_ATOMS: atom_id res chain seq x y z
N MET A 1 -14.14 12.04 -2.03
CA MET A 1 -15.05 10.91 -2.31
C MET A 1 -14.61 9.72 -1.48
N LYS A 2 -15.55 9.00 -0.87
CA LYS A 2 -15.28 7.87 0.02
C LYS A 2 -16.01 6.63 -0.52
N TYR A 3 -15.32 5.50 -0.55
CA TYR A 3 -15.77 4.20 -1.02
C TYR A 3 -15.78 3.20 0.14
N ASN A 4 -16.50 2.09 0.02
CA ASN A 4 -16.59 1.11 1.11
C ASN A 4 -15.27 0.38 1.36
N ASN A 5 -14.43 0.22 0.33
CA ASN A 5 -13.14 -0.46 0.43
C ASN A 5 -12.26 -0.20 -0.80
N LEU A 6 -11.05 -0.79 -0.79
CA LEU A 6 -10.08 -0.70 -1.87
C LEU A 6 -10.67 -1.19 -3.20
N HIS A 7 -11.37 -2.33 -3.19
CA HIS A 7 -11.94 -2.88 -4.42
C HIS A 7 -12.90 -1.89 -5.10
N GLU A 8 -13.83 -1.31 -4.34
CA GLU A 8 -14.77 -0.32 -4.87
C GLU A 8 -14.05 0.97 -5.34
N LEU A 9 -13.06 1.44 -4.57
CA LEU A 9 -12.19 2.56 -5.00
C LEU A 9 -11.55 2.26 -6.36
N LEU A 10 -10.97 1.07 -6.54
CA LEU A 10 -10.35 0.68 -7.80
C LEU A 10 -11.39 0.57 -8.93
N MET A 11 -12.59 0.04 -8.65
CA MET A 11 -13.68 -0.08 -9.63
C MET A 11 -14.24 1.26 -10.12
N HIS A 12 -14.23 2.29 -9.30
CA HIS A 12 -14.87 3.57 -9.64
C HIS A 12 -13.89 4.72 -9.87
N SER A 13 -12.62 4.61 -9.45
CA SER A 13 -11.58 5.62 -9.66
C SER A 13 -10.52 5.13 -10.65
N SER A 14 -10.56 5.64 -11.88
CA SER A 14 -9.61 5.27 -12.95
C SER A 14 -8.17 5.66 -12.63
N SER A 15 -7.94 6.81 -11.99
CA SER A 15 -6.62 7.27 -11.57
C SER A 15 -6.05 6.41 -10.45
N SER A 16 -6.86 6.07 -9.44
CA SER A 16 -6.45 5.18 -8.35
C SER A 16 -6.15 3.77 -8.86
N ARG A 17 -6.97 3.25 -9.79
CA ARG A 17 -6.71 1.96 -10.44
C ARG A 17 -5.40 1.95 -11.21
N ARG A 18 -5.16 2.98 -12.05
CA ARG A 18 -3.93 3.10 -12.83
C ARG A 18 -2.70 3.14 -11.91
N TYR A 19 -2.77 3.93 -10.84
CA TYR A 19 -1.69 4.00 -9.86
C TYR A 19 -1.44 2.65 -9.19
N PHE A 20 -2.51 1.98 -8.72
CA PHE A 20 -2.43 0.66 -8.09
C PHE A 20 -1.81 -0.41 -8.99
N LEU A 21 -2.21 -0.46 -10.27
CA LEU A 21 -1.71 -1.46 -11.23
C LEU A 21 -0.23 -1.26 -11.59
N ASN A 22 0.31 -0.05 -11.41
CA ASN A 22 1.74 0.23 -11.60
C ASN A 22 2.60 -0.16 -10.38
N LEU A 23 1.99 -0.56 -9.26
CA LEU A 23 2.73 -1.02 -8.08
C LEU A 23 3.25 -2.44 -8.29
N PRO A 24 4.36 -2.82 -7.63
CA PRO A 24 4.80 -4.21 -7.60
C PRO A 24 3.69 -5.16 -7.10
N VAL A 25 3.62 -6.37 -7.64
CA VAL A 25 2.57 -7.36 -7.29
C VAL A 25 2.53 -7.63 -5.77
N THR A 26 3.68 -7.67 -5.11
CA THR A 26 3.76 -7.84 -3.64
C THR A 26 3.12 -6.70 -2.87
N MET A 27 3.23 -5.46 -3.38
CA MET A 27 2.54 -4.30 -2.83
C MET A 27 1.03 -4.39 -3.07
N GLN A 28 0.62 -4.78 -4.28
CA GLN A 28 -0.80 -4.98 -4.61
C GLN A 28 -1.45 -6.01 -3.67
N LEU A 29 -0.80 -7.15 -3.46
CA LEU A 29 -1.26 -8.20 -2.53
C LEU A 29 -1.34 -7.69 -1.08
N THR A 30 -0.34 -6.94 -0.63
CA THR A 30 -0.33 -6.35 0.72
C THR A 30 -1.48 -5.36 0.91
N LEU A 31 -1.75 -4.53 -0.09
CA LEU A 31 -2.86 -3.58 -0.06
C LEU A 31 -4.23 -4.28 -0.05
N HIS A 32 -4.37 -5.38 -0.80
CA HIS A 32 -5.60 -6.20 -0.75
C HIS A 32 -5.85 -6.82 0.63
N LYS A 33 -4.81 -7.16 1.41
CA LYS A 33 -4.99 -7.59 2.82
C LYS A 33 -5.58 -6.48 3.69
N HIS A 34 -5.41 -5.21 3.30
CA HIS A 34 -5.95 -4.04 3.97
C HIS A 34 -7.20 -3.47 3.27
N ASN A 35 -7.86 -4.25 2.41
CA ASN A 35 -8.97 -3.80 1.56
C ASN A 35 -10.01 -2.95 2.31
N ASN A 36 -10.42 -3.41 3.48
CA ASN A 36 -11.51 -2.79 4.26
C ASN A 36 -11.14 -1.45 4.92
N PHE A 37 -9.87 -1.02 4.84
CA PHE A 37 -9.37 0.18 5.50
C PHE A 37 -8.94 1.28 4.52
N ILE A 38 -9.12 1.06 3.21
CA ILE A 38 -8.75 2.02 2.18
C ILE A 38 -10.04 2.45 1.49
N HIS A 39 -10.51 3.65 1.79
CA HIS A 39 -11.79 4.18 1.32
C HIS A 39 -11.60 5.33 0.31
N SER A 40 -10.36 5.75 0.06
CA SER A 40 -10.06 6.91 -0.77
C SER A 40 -8.66 6.81 -1.38
N ALA A 41 -8.42 7.61 -2.42
CA ALA A 41 -7.10 7.73 -3.03
C ALA A 41 -6.04 8.21 -2.01
N HIS A 42 -6.41 9.13 -1.13
CA HIS A 42 -5.49 9.62 -0.09
C HIS A 42 -5.07 8.50 0.87
N GLU A 43 -6.03 7.69 1.37
CA GLU A 43 -5.71 6.54 2.23
C GLU A 43 -4.90 5.46 1.51
N LEU A 44 -5.12 5.28 0.20
CA LEU A 44 -4.29 4.38 -0.62
C LEU A 44 -2.83 4.84 -0.62
N HIS A 45 -2.56 6.12 -0.89
CA HIS A 45 -1.20 6.66 -0.86
C HIS A 45 -0.58 6.56 0.54
N MET A 46 -1.31 6.96 1.59
CA MET A 46 -0.80 6.85 2.96
C MET A 46 -0.45 5.41 3.34
N ARG A 47 -1.27 4.43 2.95
CA ARG A 47 -0.99 3.02 3.25
C ARG A 47 0.28 2.54 2.55
N ILE A 48 0.49 2.95 1.30
CA ILE A 48 1.70 2.61 0.53
C ILE A 48 2.94 3.21 1.20
N ASP A 49 2.88 4.48 1.60
CA ASP A 49 3.98 5.16 2.29
C ASP A 49 4.33 4.48 3.61
N ALA A 50 3.31 4.09 4.39
CA ALA A 50 3.49 3.36 5.64
C ALA A 50 4.15 1.98 5.42
N ILE A 51 3.71 1.21 4.43
CA ILE A 51 4.31 -0.10 4.09
C ILE A 51 5.77 0.09 3.66
N ASN A 52 6.05 1.09 2.81
CA ASN A 52 7.41 1.39 2.38
C ASN A 52 8.31 1.82 3.53
N ALA A 53 7.80 2.62 4.48
CA ALA A 53 8.53 3.01 5.68
C ALA A 53 8.86 1.80 6.57
N GLN A 54 7.91 0.87 6.75
CA GLN A 54 8.13 -0.37 7.47
C GLN A 54 9.20 -1.24 6.80
N HIS A 55 9.13 -1.43 5.48
CA HIS A 55 10.16 -2.19 4.74
C HIS A 55 11.55 -1.58 4.90
N ARG A 56 11.68 -0.25 4.85
CA ARG A 56 12.95 0.45 5.09
C ARG A 56 13.46 0.22 6.51
N ALA A 57 12.59 0.32 7.52
CA ALA A 57 12.97 0.09 8.91
C ALA A 57 13.47 -1.35 9.15
N LEU A 58 12.79 -2.35 8.58
CA LEU A 58 13.21 -3.75 8.67
C LEU A 58 14.55 -4.01 7.96
N ALA A 59 14.76 -3.41 6.79
CA ALA A 59 16.04 -3.52 6.08
C ALA A 59 17.20 -2.93 6.89
N LEU A 60 16.98 -1.84 7.62
CA LEU A 60 17.98 -1.25 8.51
C LEU A 60 18.23 -2.14 9.74
N SER A 61 17.18 -2.70 10.34
CA SER A 61 17.29 -3.60 11.50
C SER A 61 18.07 -4.87 11.16
N GLY A 62 17.77 -5.53 10.03
CA GLY A 62 18.47 -6.74 9.61
C GLY A 62 19.94 -6.53 9.23
N ASN A 63 20.29 -5.32 8.77
CA ASN A 63 21.69 -4.95 8.50
C ASN A 63 22.47 -4.61 9.77
N MET A 64 21.80 -4.27 10.88
CA MET A 64 22.43 -3.94 12.15
C MET A 64 22.81 -5.20 12.96
N GLU A 65 22.08 -6.31 12.80
CA GLU A 65 22.39 -7.60 13.44
C GLU A 65 23.56 -8.35 12.77
N ASN A 66 23.90 -8.02 11.51
CA ASN A 66 25.00 -8.66 10.77
C ASN A 66 26.36 -7.93 10.89
N ASN A 67 26.47 -6.92 11.77
CA ASN A 67 27.66 -6.09 11.97
C ASN A 67 28.21 -6.13 13.41
N LEU A 68 27.86 -7.14 14.20
CA LEU A 68 28.35 -7.40 15.55
C LEU A 68 28.89 -8.84 15.65
#